data_AF-A0A6J6QDI9-F1
#
_entry.id   AF-A0A6J6QDI9-F1
#
_cell.length_a   1.000
_cell.length_b   1.000
_cell.length_c   1.000
_cell.angle_alpha   90.00
_cell.angle_beta   90.00
_cell.angle_gamma   90.00
#
_symmetry.space_group_name_H-M   'P 1'
#
loop_
_entity.id
_entity.type
_entity.pdbx_description
1 polymer ?
#
loop_
_entity_poly.entity_id
_entity_poly.type
_entity_poly.pdbx_seq_one_letter_code
_entity_poly.pdbx_strand_id
1 'polypeptide(L)'
;MIGVALASALLVLMERRGVTELRHLLLPGFCAGLTTFSAVTAQSLEPRDGGIVFLMHNLIFSIMIVIIVLPLARKLIPVRS
;
A
#
# COMPACT_ATOMS: atom_id res chain seq x y z
N MET A 1 1.94 -7.62 -0.96
CA MET A 1 1.43 -6.77 -2.06
C MET A 1 -0.05 -6.42 -1.95
N ILE A 2 -0.93 -7.33 -1.50
CA ILE A 2 -2.38 -7.06 -1.33
C ILE A 2 -2.67 -5.87 -0.40
N GLY A 3 -1.91 -5.71 0.68
CA GLY A 3 -2.06 -4.57 1.61
C GLY A 3 -1.86 -3.21 0.93
N VAL A 4 -0.95 -3.09 -0.04
CA VAL A 4 -0.67 -1.84 -0.78
C VAL A 4 -1.84 -1.48 -1.72
N ALA A 5 -2.43 -2.48 -2.38
CA ALA A 5 -3.60 -2.31 -3.23
C ALA A 5 -4.83 -1.89 -2.41
N LEU A 6 -5.05 -2.52 -1.24
CA LEU A 6 -6.10 -2.13 -0.32
C LEU A 6 -5.87 -0.73 0.25
N ALA A 7 -4.64 -0.40 0.65
CA ALA A 7 -4.30 0.93 1.16
C ALA A 7 -4.61 2.03 0.16
N SER A 8 -4.20 1.85 -1.10
CA SER A 8 -4.43 2.83 -2.17
C SER A 8 -5.92 2.97 -2.53
N ALA A 9 -6.68 1.87 -2.57
CA ALA A 9 -8.13 1.92 -2.77
C ALA A 9 -8.86 2.62 -1.62
N LEU A 10 -8.49 2.32 -0.37
CA LEU A 10 -9.08 2.90 0.83
C LEU A 10 -8.73 4.38 0.99
N LEU A 11 -7.51 4.79 0.64
CA LEU A 11 -7.08 6.19 0.64
C LEU A 11 -7.96 7.02 -0.30
N VAL A 12 -8.18 6.56 -1.54
CA VAL A 12 -9.06 7.24 -2.50
C VAL A 12 -10.52 7.26 -2.03
N LEU A 13 -10.99 6.17 -1.42
CA LEU A 13 -12.35 6.11 -0.87
C LEU A 13 -12.53 7.10 0.28
N MET A 14 -11.53 7.28 1.14
CA MET A 14 -11.53 8.23 2.25
C MET A 14 -11.43 9.69 1.77
N GLU A 15 -10.55 9.98 0.80
CA GLU A 15 -10.46 11.32 0.18
C GLU A 15 -11.79 11.74 -0.45
N ARG A 16 -12.52 10.81 -1.08
CA ARG A 16 -13.80 11.12 -1.73
C ARG A 16 -15.02 11.10 -0.80
N ARG A 17 -14.99 10.35 0.31
CA ARG A 17 -16.12 10.25 1.26
C ARG A 17 -15.98 11.11 2.53
N GLY A 18 -14.85 11.77 2.76
CA GLY A 18 -14.66 12.71 3.88
C GLY A 18 -14.64 12.05 5.26
N VAL A 19 -14.27 10.77 5.35
CA VAL A 19 -14.28 10.01 6.61
C VAL A 19 -12.91 10.15 7.31
N THR A 20 -12.71 11.26 8.00
CA THR A 20 -11.41 11.64 8.61
C THR A 20 -11.05 10.80 9.84
N GLU A 21 -12.03 10.40 10.65
CA GLU A 21 -11.83 9.59 11.87
C GLU A 21 -11.32 8.18 11.56
N LEU A 22 -11.89 7.54 10.54
CA LEU A 22 -11.52 6.17 10.15
C LEU A 22 -10.16 6.11 9.44
N ARG A 23 -9.66 7.24 8.94
CA ARG A 23 -8.36 7.38 8.28
C ARG A 23 -7.22 6.96 9.20
N HIS A 24 -7.25 7.39 10.46
CA HIS A 24 -6.17 7.12 11.41
C HIS A 24 -6.14 5.66 11.90
N LEU A 25 -7.25 4.93 11.79
CA LEU A 25 -7.32 3.51 12.12
C LEU A 25 -7.00 2.62 10.91
N LEU A 26 -7.55 2.93 9.75
CA LEU A 26 -7.44 2.06 8.58
C LEU A 26 -6.13 2.24 7.79
N LEU A 27 -5.59 3.47 7.67
CA LEU A 27 -4.31 3.67 6.97
C LEU A 27 -3.10 3.32 7.86
N PRO A 28 -2.90 3.97 9.03
CA PRO A 28 -1.80 3.63 9.93
C PRO A 28 -1.96 2.30 10.65
N GLY A 29 -3.18 1.89 11.00
CA GLY A 29 -3.40 0.65 11.74
C GLY A 29 -3.48 -0.57 10.83
N PHE A 30 -4.54 -0.66 10.02
CA PHE A 30 -4.80 -1.85 9.21
C PHE A 30 -3.86 -2.00 8.00
N CYS A 31 -3.72 -0.94 7.19
CA CYS A 31 -2.91 -1.02 5.96
C CYS A 31 -1.42 -1.07 6.25
N ALA A 32 -0.91 -0.27 7.20
CA ALA A 32 0.50 -0.36 7.59
C ALA A 32 0.82 -1.69 8.29
N GLY A 33 -0.11 -2.24 9.08
CA GLY A 33 0.05 -3.58 9.68
C GLY A 33 0.10 -4.71 8.64
N LEU A 34 -0.66 -4.58 7.55
CA LEU A 34 -0.61 -5.52 6.41
C LEU A 34 0.66 -5.39 5.55
N THR A 35 1.39 -4.28 5.65
CA THR A 35 2.62 -4.02 4.89
C THR A 35 3.77 -3.72 5.85
N THR A 36 4.41 -4.76 6.38
CA THR A 36 5.54 -4.58 7.30
C THR A 36 6.88 -4.48 6.57
N PHE A 37 7.58 -3.35 6.75
CA PHE A 37 8.94 -3.18 6.25
C PHE A 37 9.93 -4.07 7.02
N SER A 38 9.70 -4.34 8.32
CA SER A 38 10.64 -5.12 9.13
C SER A 38 10.78 -6.56 8.67
N ALA A 39 9.69 -7.19 8.20
CA ALA A 39 9.79 -8.54 7.66
C ALA A 39 10.56 -8.56 6.33
N VAL A 40 10.40 -7.54 5.47
CA VAL A 40 11.19 -7.42 4.23
C VAL A 40 12.67 -7.19 4.55
N THR A 41 12.99 -6.44 5.59
CA THR A 41 14.37 -6.23 6.05
C THR A 41 14.99 -7.50 6.61
N ALA A 42 14.29 -8.26 7.46
CA ALA A 42 14.77 -9.56 7.96
C ALA A 42 15.02 -10.53 6.79
N GLN A 43 14.06 -10.66 5.88
CA GLN A 43 14.15 -11.51 4.70
C GLN A 43 15.19 -11.05 3.66
N SER A 44 15.65 -9.79 3.72
CA SER A 44 16.71 -9.28 2.84
C SER A 44 18.09 -9.29 3.50
N LEU A 45 18.18 -9.39 4.83
CA LEU A 45 19.44 -9.54 5.56
C LEU A 45 19.83 -11.02 5.79
N GLU A 46 18.87 -11.92 5.98
CA GLU A 46 19.13 -13.36 6.20
C GLU A 46 19.74 -14.09 4.99
N PRO A 47 19.45 -13.74 3.71
CA PRO A 47 20.11 -14.36 2.57
C PRO A 47 21.38 -13.57 2.18
N ARG A 48 22.53 -14.25 2.30
CA ARG A 48 23.85 -13.74 1.89
C ARG A 48 23.99 -13.48 0.38
N ASP A 49 23.07 -14.01 -0.43
CA ASP A 49 22.96 -13.77 -1.87
C ASP A 49 21.51 -13.44 -2.25
N GLY A 50 21.26 -12.29 -2.89
CA GLY A 50 19.95 -11.94 -3.45
C GLY A 50 19.03 -11.07 -2.58
N GLY A 51 19.41 -10.74 -1.34
CA GLY A 51 18.64 -9.85 -0.46
C GLY A 51 18.30 -8.49 -1.09
N ILE A 52 19.25 -7.88 -1.80
CA ILE A 52 19.04 -6.61 -2.52
C ILE A 52 18.03 -6.78 -3.66
N VAL A 53 18.06 -7.90 -4.38
CA VAL A 53 17.11 -8.17 -5.48
C VAL A 53 15.69 -8.32 -4.93
N PHE A 54 15.53 -9.02 -3.80
CA PHE A 54 14.24 -9.16 -3.13
C PHE A 54 13.69 -7.82 -2.63
N LEU A 55 14.56 -6.97 -2.08
CA LEU A 55 14.20 -5.63 -1.60
C LEU A 55 13.77 -4.74 -2.77
N MET A 56 14.55 -4.70 -3.85
CA MET A 56 14.24 -3.93 -5.06
C MET A 56 12.96 -4.42 -5.74
N HIS A 57 12.75 -5.73 -5.81
CA HIS A 57 11.53 -6.29 -6.37
C HIS A 57 10.29 -5.84 -5.59
N ASN A 58 10.32 -5.96 -4.25
CA ASN A 58 9.20 -5.53 -3.40
C ASN A 58 8.95 -4.01 -3.50
N LEU A 59 10.01 -3.19 -3.54
CA LEU A 59 9.92 -1.74 -3.68
C LEU A 59 9.27 -1.33 -5.00
N ILE A 60 9.82 -1.82 -6.11
CA ILE A 60 9.38 -1.45 -7.46
C ILE A 60 7.94 -1.94 -7.69
N PHE A 61 7.61 -3.18 -7.30
CA PHE A 61 6.24 -3.68 -7.41
C PHE A 61 5.26 -2.91 -6.54
N SER A 62 5.64 -2.52 -5.32
CA SER A 62 4.79 -1.71 -4.44
C SER A 62 4.45 -0.36 -5.09
N ILE A 63 5.45 0.34 -5.63
CA ILE A 63 5.25 1.62 -6.34
C ILE A 63 4.38 1.43 -7.58
N MET A 64 4.63 0.38 -8.37
CA MET A 64 3.85 0.09 -9.58
C MET A 64 2.38 -0.18 -9.26
N ILE A 65 2.09 -0.93 -8.18
CA ILE A 65 0.72 -1.17 -7.70
C ILE A 65 0.05 0.16 -7.33
N VAL A 66 0.73 1.05 -6.61
CA VAL A 66 0.19 2.36 -6.25
C VAL A 66 -0.15 3.18 -7.49
N ILE A 67 0.74 3.21 -8.49
CA ILE A 67 0.55 3.93 -9.77
C ILE A 67 -0.67 3.40 -10.54
N ILE A 68 -0.94 2.09 -10.50
CA ILE A 68 -2.08 1.47 -11.21
C ILE A 68 -3.39 1.62 -10.40
N VAL A 69 -3.34 1.39 -9.09
CA VAL A 69 -4.54 1.33 -8.25
C VAL A 69 -5.09 2.73 -7.96
N LEU A 70 -4.25 3.76 -7.78
CA LEU A 70 -4.71 5.14 -7.59
C LEU A 70 -5.64 5.66 -8.71
N PRO A 71 -5.28 5.58 -10.01
CA PRO A 71 -6.17 6.01 -11.08
C PRO A 71 -7.37 5.08 -11.24
N LEU A 72 -7.20 3.77 -11.03
CA LEU A 72 -8.31 2.81 -11.11
C LEU A 72 -9.38 3.09 -10.03
N ALA A 73 -8.96 3.30 -8.79
CA ALA A 73 -9.84 3.66 -7.68
C ALA A 73 -10.50 5.04 -7.91
N ARG A 74 -9.77 6.01 -8.46
CA ARG A 74 -10.32 7.33 -8.83
C ARG A 74 -11.37 7.25 -9.93
N LYS A 75 -11.29 6.25 -10.83
CA LYS A 75 -12.26 5.98 -11.90
C LYS A 75 -13.47 5.18 -11.39
N LEU A 76 -13.27 4.26 -10.46
CA LEU A 76 -14.32 3.40 -9.90
C LEU A 76 -15.18 4.12 -8.86
N ILE A 77 -14.60 5.09 -8.14
CA ILE A 77 -15.29 5.88 -7.10
C ILE A 77 -15.55 7.29 -7.64
N PRO A 78 -16.75 7.57 -8.18
CA PRO A 78 -17.11 8.92 -8.62
C PRO A 78 -17.14 9.89 -7.42
N VAL A 79 -16.76 11.15 -7.66
CA VAL A 79 -16.89 12.22 -6.67
C VAL A 79 -18.37 12.35 -6.33
N ARG A 80 -18.70 12.31 -5.03
CA ARG A 80 -20.03 12.71 -4.58
C ARG A 80 -20.13 14.23 -4.81
N SER A 81 -20.95 14.65 -5.78
CA SER A 81 -21.35 16.05 -5.94
C SER A 81 -22.13 16.53 -4.72
#